data_AF-A0A0C2F1X9-F1
#
_entry.id   AF-A0A0C2F1X9-F1
#
_cell.length_a   1.000
_cell.length_b   1.000
_cell.length_c   1.000
_cell.angle_alpha   90.00
_cell.angle_beta   90.00
_cell.angle_gamma   90.00
#
_symmetry.space_group_name_H-M   'P 1'
#
loop_
_entity.id
_entity.type
_entity.pdbx_description
1 polymer ?
#
loop_
_entity_poly.entity_id
_entity_poly.type
_entity_poly.pdbx_seq_one_letter_code
_entity_poly.pdbx_strand_id
1 'polypeptide(L)'
;ARGQRLKLANFDWVEKCAHVADLTDGMSGRELSKLVIGWQASAYASEDGVLTPEMIDRNTKDAVAQHNHKMEWLEKEQLAARNKEIMFGTKLKRETAV
;
A
#
# COMPACT_ATOMS: atom_id res chain seq x y z
N ALA A 1 3.33 26.83 -18.70
CA ALA A 1 2.21 25.90 -18.96
C ALA A 1 1.25 25.96 -17.77
N ARG A 2 0.03 26.46 -17.98
CA ARG A 2 -0.99 26.55 -16.92
C ARG A 2 -1.42 25.12 -16.57
N GLY A 3 -1.25 24.73 -15.31
CA GLY A 3 -1.14 23.34 -14.85
C GLY A 3 -2.20 22.39 -15.38
N GLN A 4 -1.77 21.25 -15.91
CA GLN A 4 -2.65 20.11 -16.17
C GLN A 4 -3.10 19.56 -14.81
N ARG A 5 -4.31 19.95 -14.40
CA ARG A 5 -5.02 19.31 -13.30
C ARG A 5 -5.47 17.93 -13.77
N LEU A 6 -5.29 16.93 -12.92
CA LEU A 6 -5.83 15.59 -13.13
C LEU A 6 -7.34 15.68 -13.36
N LYS A 7 -7.83 15.08 -14.44
CA LYS A 7 -9.26 14.97 -14.71
C LYS A 7 -9.80 13.68 -14.10
N LEU A 8 -11.01 13.75 -13.56
CA LEU A 8 -11.72 12.59 -13.05
C LEU A 8 -12.82 12.20 -14.03
N ALA A 9 -13.02 10.90 -14.22
CA ALA A 9 -14.22 10.40 -14.88
C ALA A 9 -15.48 10.72 -14.04
N ASN A 10 -16.65 10.52 -14.61
CA ASN A 10 -17.91 10.74 -13.90
C ASN A 10 -18.23 9.53 -13.00
N PHE A 11 -17.91 9.63 -11.71
CA PHE A 11 -18.22 8.63 -10.68
C PHE A 11 -18.24 9.27 -9.28
N ASP A 12 -18.77 8.55 -8.29
CA ASP A 12 -18.71 9.00 -6.89
C ASP A 12 -17.29 8.82 -6.34
N TRP A 13 -16.57 9.94 -6.24
CA TRP A 13 -15.21 9.99 -5.72
C TRP A 13 -15.13 9.59 -4.24
N VAL A 14 -16.08 10.02 -3.43
CA VAL A 14 -16.05 9.81 -1.97
C VAL A 14 -16.29 8.33 -1.67
N GLU A 15 -17.29 7.74 -2.32
CA GLU A 15 -17.58 6.32 -2.21
C GLU A 15 -16.40 5.47 -2.69
N LYS A 16 -15.78 5.82 -3.83
CA LYS A 16 -14.60 5.09 -4.32
C LYS A 16 -13.42 5.18 -3.37
N CYS A 17 -13.15 6.36 -2.78
CA CYS A 17 -12.10 6.51 -1.78
C CYS A 17 -12.38 5.72 -0.50
N ALA A 18 -13.64 5.66 -0.05
CA ALA A 18 -14.02 4.84 1.11
C ALA A 18 -13.74 3.35 0.85
N HIS A 19 -14.13 2.84 -0.33
CA HIS A 19 -13.84 1.47 -0.71
C HIS A 19 -12.34 1.15 -0.77
N VAL A 20 -11.54 2.07 -1.33
CA VAL A 20 -10.07 1.94 -1.33
C VAL A 20 -9.51 1.91 0.09
N ALA A 21 -10.04 2.74 0.99
CA ALA A 21 -9.59 2.79 2.38
C ALA A 21 -9.82 1.43 3.07
N ASP A 22 -10.99 0.81 2.87
CA ASP A 22 -11.29 -0.52 3.42
C ASP A 22 -10.31 -1.59 2.88
N LEU A 23 -9.98 -1.53 1.59
CA LEU A 23 -9.04 -2.48 0.96
C LEU A 23 -7.59 -2.30 1.37
N THR A 24 -7.21 -1.10 1.83
CA THR A 24 -5.83 -0.72 2.14
C THR A 24 -5.58 -0.59 3.65
N ASP A 25 -6.48 -1.11 4.47
CA ASP A 25 -6.30 -1.16 5.91
C ASP A 25 -5.01 -1.90 6.29
N GLY A 26 -4.31 -1.40 7.31
CA GLY A 26 -2.98 -1.89 7.72
C GLY A 26 -1.80 -1.39 6.88
N MET A 27 -2.02 -0.72 5.75
CA MET A 27 -0.93 -0.09 4.98
C MET A 27 -0.39 1.17 5.66
N SER A 28 0.90 1.43 5.51
CA SER A 28 1.51 2.67 6.00
C SER A 28 1.12 3.89 5.15
N GLY A 29 1.15 5.08 5.74
CA GLY A 29 0.91 6.33 5.00
C GLY A 29 1.84 6.52 3.78
N ARG A 30 3.05 5.95 3.81
CA ARG A 30 3.97 5.94 2.67
C ARG A 30 3.48 5.03 1.54
N GLU A 31 2.92 3.87 1.87
CA GLU A 31 2.31 2.96 0.88
C GLU A 31 1.08 3.61 0.24
N LEU A 32 0.21 4.24 1.05
CA LEU A 32 -0.94 5.00 0.54
C LEU A 32 -0.53 6.15 -0.38
N SER A 33 0.53 6.89 -0.02
CA SER A 33 1.05 7.97 -0.88
C SER A 33 1.53 7.44 -2.24
N LYS A 34 2.20 6.29 -2.26
CA LYS A 34 2.65 5.66 -3.51
C LYS A 34 1.48 5.19 -4.37
N LEU A 35 0.44 4.63 -3.75
CA LEU A 35 -0.78 4.23 -4.43
C LEU A 35 -1.42 5.41 -5.19
N VAL A 36 -1.60 6.56 -4.52
CA VAL A 36 -2.19 7.76 -5.14
C VAL A 36 -1.31 8.33 -6.26
N ILE A 37 0.02 8.29 -6.12
CA ILE A 37 0.94 8.64 -7.21
C ILE A 37 0.76 7.69 -8.41
N GLY A 38 0.53 6.39 -8.15
CA GLY A 38 0.21 5.41 -9.19
C GLY A 38 -1.06 5.72 -9.98
N TRP A 39 -2.08 6.29 -9.31
CA TRP A 39 -3.29 6.77 -9.98
C TRP A 39 -2.99 7.90 -10.96
N GLN A 40 -2.20 8.90 -10.51
CA GLN A 40 -1.79 10.01 -11.36
C GLN A 40 -0.98 9.53 -12.56
N ALA A 41 -0.02 8.65 -12.34
CA ALA A 41 0.78 8.07 -13.42
C ALA A 41 -0.09 7.31 -14.43
N SER A 42 -1.07 6.54 -13.96
CA SER A 42 -2.01 5.81 -14.82
C SER A 42 -2.86 6.73 -15.68
N ALA A 43 -3.37 7.81 -15.10
CA ALA A 43 -4.17 8.79 -15.83
C ALA A 43 -3.32 9.61 -16.81
N TYR A 44 -2.12 10.06 -16.43
CA TYR A 44 -1.25 10.79 -17.36
C TYR A 44 -0.73 9.92 -18.51
N ALA A 45 -0.68 8.60 -18.32
CA ALA A 45 -0.34 7.65 -19.37
C ALA A 45 -1.54 7.24 -20.24
N SER A 46 -2.77 7.62 -19.89
CA SER A 46 -3.95 7.36 -20.71
C SER A 46 -4.07 8.38 -21.84
N GLU A 47 -4.78 7.99 -22.90
CA GLU A 47 -4.97 8.84 -24.08
C GLU A 47 -5.76 10.13 -23.78
N ASP A 48 -6.74 10.04 -22.88
CA ASP A 48 -7.64 11.13 -22.50
C ASP A 48 -7.15 11.94 -21.28
N GLY A 49 -6.14 11.44 -20.57
CA GLY A 49 -5.64 12.06 -19.33
C GLY A 49 -6.63 11.99 -18.17
N VAL A 50 -7.58 11.06 -18.18
CA VAL A 50 -8.68 10.97 -17.22
C VAL A 50 -8.47 9.78 -16.27
N LEU A 51 -8.54 10.05 -14.96
CA LEU A 51 -8.55 9.01 -13.94
C LEU A 51 -9.92 8.35 -13.87
N THR A 52 -9.97 7.05 -14.15
CA THR A 52 -11.19 6.24 -14.09
C THR A 52 -11.23 5.32 -12.86
N PRO A 53 -12.42 4.85 -12.42
CA PRO A 53 -12.56 3.85 -11.37
C PRO A 53 -11.69 2.60 -11.58
N GLU A 54 -11.59 2.12 -12.82
CA GLU A 54 -10.86 0.91 -13.18
C GLU A 54 -9.35 1.09 -12.99
N MET A 55 -8.83 2.30 -13.27
CA MET A 55 -7.44 2.63 -12.98
C MET A 55 -7.18 2.62 -11.47
N ILE A 56 -8.10 3.19 -10.68
CA ILE A 56 -7.99 3.17 -9.21
C ILE A 56 -8.00 1.73 -8.71
N ASP A 57 -8.95 0.91 -9.15
CA ASP A 57 -9.11 -0.47 -8.71
C ASP A 57 -7.89 -1.33 -9.07
N ARG A 58 -7.36 -1.18 -10.28
CA ARG A 58 -6.11 -1.86 -10.72
C ARG A 58 -4.94 -1.51 -9.82
N ASN A 59 -4.66 -0.22 -9.64
CA ASN A 59 -3.52 0.23 -8.82
C ASN A 59 -3.69 -0.20 -7.35
N THR A 60 -4.92 -0.17 -6.83
CA THR A 60 -5.23 -0.60 -5.45
C THR A 60 -4.96 -2.09 -5.28
N LYS A 61 -5.42 -2.92 -6.22
CA LYS A 61 -5.14 -4.36 -6.21
C LYS A 61 -3.64 -4.65 -6.22
N ASP A 62 -2.88 -3.95 -7.06
CA ASP A 62 -1.43 -4.12 -7.14
C ASP A 62 -0.74 -3.71 -5.82
N ALA A 63 -1.17 -2.60 -5.23
CA ALA A 63 -0.64 -2.12 -3.95
C ALA A 63 -0.92 -3.10 -2.81
N VAL A 64 -2.15 -3.63 -2.71
CA VAL A 64 -2.53 -4.65 -1.73
C VAL A 64 -1.71 -5.92 -1.89
N ALA A 65 -1.54 -6.41 -3.13
CA ALA A 65 -0.71 -7.58 -3.39
C ALA A 65 0.75 -7.37 -2.96
N GLN A 66 1.32 -6.20 -3.26
CA GLN A 66 2.68 -5.84 -2.83
C GLN A 66 2.81 -5.77 -1.31
N HIS A 67 1.81 -5.23 -0.62
CA HIS A 67 1.80 -5.18 0.85
C HIS A 67 1.74 -6.58 1.45
N ASN A 68 0.83 -7.44 0.97
CA ASN A 68 0.70 -8.81 1.47
C ASN A 68 2.01 -9.60 1.29
N HIS A 69 2.64 -9.53 0.10
CA HIS A 69 3.93 -10.18 -0.12
C HIS A 69 5.03 -9.67 0.81
N LYS A 70 5.07 -8.35 1.06
CA LYS A 70 6.01 -7.74 2.01
C LYS A 70 5.76 -8.25 3.43
N MET A 71 4.50 -8.34 3.86
CA MET A 71 4.14 -8.82 5.19
C MET A 71 4.49 -10.31 5.38
N GLU A 72 4.17 -11.16 4.41
CA GLU A 72 4.55 -12.57 4.42
C GLU A 72 6.07 -12.76 4.49
N TRP A 73 6.83 -11.93 3.76
CA TRP A 73 8.28 -11.97 3.79
C TRP A 73 8.84 -11.56 5.16
N LEU A 74 8.33 -10.47 5.74
CA LEU A 74 8.73 -10.01 7.08
C LEU A 74 8.40 -11.05 8.17
N GLU A 75 7.24 -11.71 8.08
CA GLU A 75 6.86 -12.76 9.02
C GLU A 75 7.83 -13.95 8.97
N LYS A 76 8.19 -14.38 7.75
CA LYS A 76 9.19 -15.44 7.54
C LYS A 76 10.56 -15.05 8.12
N GLU A 77 11.00 -13.81 7.91
CA GLU A 77 12.26 -13.33 8.49
C GLU A 77 12.21 -13.28 10.03
N GLN A 78 11.12 -12.79 10.61
CA GLN A 78 10.94 -12.76 12.07
C GLN A 78 10.91 -14.16 12.68
N LEU A 79 10.28 -15.12 12.00
CA LEU A 79 10.29 -16.52 12.45
C LEU A 79 11.70 -17.12 12.39
N ALA A 80 12.44 -16.86 11.31
CA ALA A 80 13.83 -17.30 11.18
C ALA A 80 14.75 -16.71 12.26
N ALA A 81 14.57 -15.43 12.59
CA ALA A 81 15.30 -14.76 13.67
C ALA A 81 14.98 -15.39 15.05
N ARG A 82 13.70 -15.57 15.37
CA ARG A 82 13.25 -16.23 16.62
C ARG A 82 13.78 -17.67 16.75
N ASN A 83 13.76 -18.44 15.66
CA ASN A 83 14.29 -19.80 15.67
C ASN A 83 15.79 -19.84 15.95
N LYS A 84 16.55 -18.87 15.42
CA LYS A 84 17.98 -18.74 15.77
C LYS A 84 18.17 -18.41 17.25
N GLU A 85 17.40 -17.49 17.82
CA GLU A 85 17.48 -17.17 19.25
C GLU A 85 17.24 -18.38 20.16
N ILE A 86 16.27 -19.24 19.80
CA ILE A 86 16.00 -20.50 20.51
C ILE A 86 17.19 -21.47 20.39
N MET A 87 17.70 -21.66 19.17
CA MET A 87 18.81 -22.59 18.91
C MET A 87 20.12 -22.18 19.59
N PHE A 88 20.36 -20.87 19.76
CA PHE A 88 21.54 -20.34 20.43
C PHE A 88 21.33 -20.03 21.93
N GLY A 89 20.15 -20.33 22.49
CA GLY A 89 19.88 -20.23 23.93
C GLY A 89 19.83 -18.80 24.50
N THR A 90 19.89 -17.76 23.66
CA THR A 90 19.85 -16.36 24.10
C THR A 90 18.40 -15.89 24.26
N LYS A 91 17.74 -16.27 25.36
CA LYS A 91 16.57 -15.50 25.84
C LYS A 91 17.06 -14.15 26.37
N LEU A 92 16.99 -13.11 25.55
CA LEU A 92 17.10 -11.74 26.08
C LEU A 92 15.89 -11.52 26.99
N LYS A 93 16.10 -11.51 28.31
CA LYS A 93 15.08 -11.09 29.26
C LYS A 93 14.71 -9.65 28.93
N ARG A 94 13.46 -9.42 28.50
CA ARG A 94 12.83 -8.09 28.58
C ARG A 94 12.57 -7.81 30.06
N GLU A 95 13.62 -7.43 30.79
CA GLU A 95 13.49 -6.74 32.07
C GLU A 95 13.94 -5.29 31.84
N THR A 96 13.05 -4.37 32.22
CA THR A 96 13.24 -2.91 32.37
C THR A 96 13.46 -2.05 31.12
N ALA A 97 12.37 -1.44 30.67
CA ALA A 97 12.32 0.01 30.50
C ALA A 97 10.96 0.50 31.04
N VAL A 98 11.00 0.98 32.28
CA VAL A 98 10.00 1.91 32.85
C VAL A 98 10.29 3.30 32.28
#